data_AF-A0A5E6N931-F1
#
_entry.id   AF-A0A5E6N931-F1
#
_cell.length_a   1.000
_cell.length_b   1.000
_cell.length_c   1.000
_cell.angle_alpha   90.00
_cell.angle_beta   90.00
_cell.angle_gamma   90.00
#
_symmetry.space_group_name_H-M   'P 1'
#
loop_
_entity.id
_entity.type
_entity.pdbx_description
1 polymer ?
#
loop_
_entity_poly.entity_id
_entity_poly.type
_entity_poly.pdbx_seq_one_letter_code
_entity_poly.pdbx_strand_id
1 'polypeptide(L)'
;MSYQDITGYFDMSVKKGVFTDQDPNIGRILSLLNIKSIAKRLSLNFSDVTNKGFTYEHIKTQVRLKNAVAKIENFNLKALSGNIVLTGQSHIIDKQYDLVAKVTPAISNAVPIATYLAGVG
;
A
#
# COMPACT_ATOMS: atom_id res chain seq x y z
N MET A 1 -10.32 -32.22 -2.61
CA MET A 1 -10.92 -31.04 -1.95
C MET A 1 -10.95 -29.92 -2.97
N SER A 2 -12.14 -29.38 -3.27
CA SER A 2 -12.29 -28.29 -4.23
C SER A 2 -11.84 -26.97 -3.58
N TYR A 3 -11.20 -26.07 -4.34
CA TYR A 3 -10.84 -24.73 -3.84
C TYR A 3 -12.06 -23.91 -3.37
N GLN A 4 -13.26 -24.34 -3.77
CA GLN A 4 -14.55 -23.77 -3.38
C GLN A 4 -14.92 -24.00 -1.91
N ASP A 5 -14.24 -24.90 -1.19
CA ASP A 5 -14.60 -25.23 0.20
C ASP A 5 -13.64 -24.60 1.23
N ILE A 6 -12.67 -23.80 0.78
CA ILE A 6 -11.69 -23.19 1.67
C ILE A 6 -12.38 -22.06 2.46
N THR A 7 -12.46 -22.28 3.77
CA THR A 7 -12.91 -21.28 4.75
C THR A 7 -11.81 -21.07 5.77
N GLY A 8 -11.60 -19.82 6.19
CA GLY A 8 -10.57 -19.49 7.16
C GLY A 8 -10.65 -18.07 7.65
N TYR A 9 -9.95 -17.81 8.74
CA TYR A 9 -9.74 -16.48 9.29
C TYR A 9 -8.23 -16.24 9.41
N PHE A 10 -7.79 -15.12 8.87
CA PHE A 10 -6.39 -14.70 8.90
C PHE A 10 -6.28 -13.37 9.64
N ASP A 11 -5.54 -13.38 10.75
CA ASP A 11 -5.19 -12.20 11.53
C ASP A 11 -3.68 -12.08 11.61
N MET A 12 -3.13 -10.98 11.13
CA MET A 12 -1.71 -10.76 11.02
C MET A 12 -1.34 -9.37 11.54
N SER A 13 -0.31 -9.31 12.37
CA SER A 13 0.31 -8.06 12.82
C SER A 13 1.82 -8.15 12.68
N VAL A 14 2.39 -7.45 11.70
CA VAL A 14 3.83 -7.39 11.47
C VAL A 14 4.36 -6.02 11.87
N LYS A 15 5.36 -5.99 12.74
CA LYS A 15 6.06 -4.76 13.15
C LYS A 15 7.36 -4.64 12.36
N LYS A 16 7.66 -3.42 11.91
CA LYS A 16 8.92 -2.96 11.30
C LYS A 16 9.46 -3.88 10.22
N GLY A 17 9.41 -3.45 8.97
CA GLY A 17 10.03 -4.19 7.90
C GLY A 17 10.27 -3.33 6.67
N VAL A 18 10.87 -3.96 5.67
CA VAL A 18 11.16 -3.34 4.39
C VAL A 18 10.67 -4.28 3.31
N PHE A 19 9.73 -3.82 2.49
CA PHE A 19 9.44 -4.49 1.24
C PHE A 19 10.57 -4.18 0.26
N THR A 20 11.43 -5.15 0.01
CA THR A 20 12.54 -5.00 -0.91
C THR A 20 12.07 -5.26 -2.34
N ASP A 21 12.66 -4.58 -3.32
CA ASP A 21 12.37 -4.79 -4.75
C ASP A 21 12.88 -6.16 -5.26
N GLN A 22 13.52 -6.94 -4.39
CA GLN A 22 14.10 -8.26 -4.69
C GLN A 22 13.11 -9.41 -4.42
N ASP A 23 11.94 -9.13 -3.84
CA ASP A 23 10.93 -10.14 -3.54
C ASP A 23 9.93 -10.27 -4.72
N PRO A 24 10.04 -11.31 -5.56
CA PRO A 24 9.34 -11.39 -6.86
C PRO A 24 7.81 -11.36 -6.73
N ASN A 25 7.27 -11.76 -5.58
CA ASN A 25 5.84 -11.79 -5.32
C ASN A 25 5.27 -10.42 -4.91
N ILE A 26 6.03 -9.62 -4.15
CA ILE A 26 5.60 -8.28 -3.70
C ILE A 26 5.78 -7.26 -4.83
N GLY A 27 6.85 -7.35 -5.62
CA GLY A 27 7.05 -6.50 -6.78
C GLY A 27 5.86 -6.54 -7.78
N ARG A 28 5.20 -7.69 -7.92
CA ARG A 28 4.00 -7.86 -8.76
C ARG A 28 2.76 -7.17 -8.18
N ILE A 29 2.52 -7.27 -6.87
CA ILE A 29 1.38 -6.61 -6.21
C ILE A 29 1.57 -5.08 -6.23
N LEU A 30 2.78 -4.59 -5.94
CA LEU A 30 3.10 -3.17 -5.98
C LEU A 30 3.01 -2.58 -7.41
N SER A 31 3.31 -3.39 -8.43
CA SER A 31 3.11 -3.04 -9.84
C SER A 31 1.62 -2.97 -10.22
N LEU A 32 0.81 -3.93 -9.79
CA LEU A 32 -0.65 -3.94 -10.02
C LEU A 32 -1.36 -2.75 -9.37
N LEU A 33 -0.92 -2.34 -8.19
CA LEU A 33 -1.44 -1.16 -7.49
C LEU A 33 -0.95 0.17 -8.08
N ASN A 34 -0.04 0.12 -9.07
CA ASN A 34 0.53 1.27 -9.77
C ASN A 34 0.91 2.42 -8.81
N ILE A 35 1.52 2.07 -7.67
CA ILE A 35 1.83 3.00 -6.59
C ILE A 35 2.72 4.13 -7.12
N LYS A 36 3.61 3.82 -8.08
CA LYS A 36 4.44 4.81 -8.78
C LYS A 36 3.62 5.89 -9.51
N SER A 37 2.48 5.55 -10.10
CA SER A 37 1.61 6.54 -10.77
C SER A 37 0.77 7.34 -9.79
N ILE A 38 0.28 6.73 -8.71
CA ILE A 38 -0.43 7.45 -7.63
C ILE A 38 0.52 8.47 -6.98
N ALA A 39 1.72 8.01 -6.64
CA ALA A 39 2.82 8.79 -6.11
C ALA A 39 3.17 10.01 -6.98
N LYS A 40 3.38 9.79 -8.28
CA LYS A 40 3.73 10.84 -9.25
C LYS A 40 2.61 11.87 -9.41
N ARG A 41 1.33 11.44 -9.33
CA ARG A 41 0.17 12.34 -9.36
C ARG A 41 0.00 13.16 -8.08
N LEU A 42 0.56 12.70 -6.96
CA LEU A 42 0.53 13.38 -5.66
C LEU A 42 1.82 14.18 -5.36
N SER A 43 2.77 14.26 -6.31
CA SER A 43 4.03 15.02 -6.17
C SER A 43 4.84 14.71 -4.91
N LEU A 44 4.81 13.45 -4.46
CA LEU A 44 5.52 13.01 -3.26
C LEU A 44 6.98 12.64 -3.58
N ASN A 45 7.92 12.97 -2.68
CA ASN A 45 9.33 12.61 -2.83
C ASN A 45 9.58 11.16 -2.32
N PHE A 46 9.72 10.22 -3.26
CA PHE A 46 9.82 8.77 -2.99
C PHE A 46 11.26 8.22 -3.03
N SER A 47 12.28 9.08 -2.92
CA SER A 47 13.68 8.68 -3.04
C SER A 47 14.09 7.53 -2.11
N ASP A 48 13.48 7.42 -0.93
CA ASP A 48 13.73 6.32 0.03
C ASP A 48 13.07 4.98 -0.38
N VAL A 49 12.00 5.03 -1.17
CA VAL A 49 11.26 3.84 -1.63
C VAL A 49 11.90 3.22 -2.86
N THR A 50 12.56 4.02 -3.71
CA THR A 50 13.08 3.56 -5.02
C THR A 50 14.49 2.98 -4.98
N ASN A 51 15.29 3.26 -3.95
CA ASN A 51 16.69 2.81 -3.90
C ASN A 51 16.97 1.68 -2.89
N LYS A 52 16.08 1.42 -1.91
CA LYS A 52 16.29 0.41 -0.85
C LYS A 52 15.04 -0.42 -0.50
N GLY A 53 13.87 -0.10 -1.06
CA GLY A 53 12.58 -0.74 -0.75
C GLY A 53 11.64 0.15 0.09
N PHE A 54 10.38 -0.28 0.27
CA PHE A 54 9.38 0.45 1.05
C PHE A 54 9.43 0.06 2.54
N THR A 55 9.90 0.96 3.41
CA THR A 55 9.93 0.73 4.86
C THR A 55 8.57 1.01 5.50
N TYR A 56 8.09 0.06 6.30
CA TYR A 56 6.87 0.21 7.10
C TYR A 56 7.17 0.03 8.59
N GLU A 57 6.41 0.72 9.43
CA GLU A 57 6.46 0.59 10.88
C GLU A 57 5.55 -0.54 11.36
N HIS A 58 4.36 -0.65 10.76
CA HIS A 58 3.37 -1.63 11.18
C HIS A 58 2.40 -2.00 10.06
N ILE A 59 2.04 -3.28 10.01
CA ILE A 59 0.98 -3.83 9.17
C ILE A 59 0.04 -4.63 10.05
N LYS A 60 -1.25 -4.34 9.95
CA LYS A 60 -2.35 -5.06 10.60
C LYS A 60 -3.35 -5.49 9.55
N THR A 61 -3.70 -6.77 9.53
CA THR A 61 -4.60 -7.32 8.53
C THR A 61 -5.54 -8.34 9.15
N GLN A 62 -6.82 -8.26 8.80
CA GLN A 62 -7.86 -9.23 9.12
C GLN A 62 -8.60 -9.60 7.84
N VAL A 63 -8.57 -10.89 7.48
CA VAL A 63 -9.22 -11.42 6.28
C VAL A 63 -10.08 -12.63 6.66
N ARG A 64 -11.33 -12.61 6.20
CA ARG A 64 -12.20 -13.80 6.22
C ARG A 64 -12.22 -14.42 4.84
N LEU A 65 -11.83 -15.67 4.74
CA LEU A 65 -11.94 -16.47 3.53
C LEU A 65 -13.16 -17.37 3.65
N LYS A 66 -14.06 -17.33 2.67
CA LYS A 66 -15.20 -18.25 2.57
C LYS A 66 -15.52 -18.48 1.12
N ASN A 67 -15.64 -19.74 0.72
CA ASN A 67 -16.02 -20.14 -0.63
C ASN A 67 -15.19 -19.45 -1.72
N ALA A 68 -13.86 -19.46 -1.55
CA ALA A 68 -12.90 -18.74 -2.40
C ALA A 68 -13.06 -17.20 -2.49
N VAL A 69 -13.94 -16.59 -1.68
CA VAL A 69 -14.02 -15.14 -1.49
C VAL A 69 -13.21 -14.74 -0.26
N ALA A 70 -12.16 -13.96 -0.46
CA ALA A 70 -11.39 -13.30 0.58
C ALA A 70 -11.98 -11.91 0.86
N LYS A 71 -12.62 -11.73 2.01
CA LYS A 71 -13.09 -10.44 2.50
C LYS A 71 -12.06 -9.82 3.42
N ILE A 72 -11.49 -8.70 2.99
CA ILE A 72 -10.54 -7.91 3.78
C ILE A 72 -11.35 -6.97 4.67
N GLU A 73 -11.49 -7.33 5.95
CA GLU A 73 -12.24 -6.55 6.92
C GLU A 73 -11.44 -5.34 7.40
N ASN A 74 -10.12 -5.51 7.51
CA ASN A 74 -9.20 -4.46 7.88
C ASN A 74 -7.83 -4.76 7.27
N PHE A 75 -7.26 -3.80 6.57
CA PHE A 75 -5.85 -3.76 6.25
C PHE A 75 -5.35 -2.36 6.56
N ASN A 76 -4.38 -2.25 7.45
CA ASN A 76 -3.77 -0.99 7.85
C ASN A 76 -2.25 -1.12 7.76
N LEU A 77 -1.64 -0.27 6.93
CA LEU A 77 -0.21 -0.13 6.82
C LEU A 77 0.18 1.28 7.27
N LYS A 78 1.16 1.34 8.16
CA LYS A 78 1.78 2.58 8.62
C LYS A 78 3.24 2.64 8.19
N ALA A 79 3.62 3.74 7.56
CA ALA A 79 4.99 4.04 7.14
C ALA A 79 5.30 5.52 7.37
N LEU A 80 6.60 5.86 7.38
CA LEU A 80 7.06 7.25 7.50
C LEU A 80 6.57 8.13 6.34
N SER A 81 6.45 7.55 5.15
CA SER A 81 5.97 8.22 3.93
C SER A 81 4.44 8.39 3.89
N GLY A 82 3.70 7.71 4.78
CA GLY A 82 2.25 7.79 4.85
C GLY A 82 1.57 6.52 5.35
N ASN A 83 0.24 6.57 5.40
CA ASN A 83 -0.62 5.48 5.84
C ASN A 83 -1.48 4.96 4.69
N ILE A 84 -1.73 3.65 4.66
CA ILE A 84 -2.64 3.01 3.72
C ILE A 84 -3.67 2.22 4.51
N VAL A 85 -4.95 2.43 4.19
CA VAL A 85 -6.06 1.60 4.68
C VAL A 85 -6.72 0.94 3.48
N LEU A 86 -6.96 -0.37 3.54
CA LEU A 86 -7.59 -1.12 2.48
C LEU A 86 -8.72 -1.99 3.01
N THR A 87 -9.82 -2.03 2.28
CA THR A 87 -11.01 -2.86 2.57
C THR A 87 -11.61 -3.37 1.27
N GLY A 88 -12.36 -4.46 1.33
CA GLY A 88 -13.11 -4.97 0.18
C GLY A 88 -13.10 -6.48 0.10
N GLN A 89 -13.22 -7.01 -1.11
CA GLN A 89 -13.23 -8.45 -1.35
C GLN A 89 -12.51 -8.84 -2.64
N SER A 90 -12.03 -10.08 -2.66
CA SER A 90 -11.47 -10.70 -3.85
C SER A 90 -11.99 -12.10 -4.01
N HIS A 91 -12.35 -12.48 -5.24
CA HIS A 91 -12.61 -13.86 -5.60
C HIS A 91 -11.32 -14.48 -6.14
N ILE A 92 -10.77 -15.46 -5.41
CA ILE A 92 -9.43 -16.00 -5.65
C ILE A 92 -9.38 -16.82 -6.96
N ILE A 93 -10.44 -17.57 -7.25
CA ILE A 93 -10.52 -18.43 -8.45
C ILE A 93 -10.65 -17.56 -9.70
N ASP A 94 -11.62 -16.63 -9.70
CA ASP A 94 -11.90 -15.79 -10.87
C ASP A 94 -10.96 -14.58 -10.99
N LYS A 95 -10.05 -14.39 -10.02
CA LYS A 95 -9.11 -13.27 -9.95
C LYS A 95 -9.81 -11.91 -10.07
N GLN A 96 -10.95 -11.79 -9.41
CA GLN A 96 -11.72 -10.55 -9.34
C GLN A 96 -11.39 -9.81 -8.06
N TYR A 97 -11.26 -8.50 -8.15
CA TYR A 97 -10.86 -7.63 -7.04
C TYR A 97 -11.79 -6.43 -6.99
N ASP A 98 -12.53 -6.32 -5.89
CA ASP A 98 -13.30 -5.14 -5.54
C ASP A 98 -12.72 -4.60 -4.24
N LEU A 99 -11.68 -3.78 -4.39
CA LEU A 99 -10.86 -3.28 -3.30
C LEU A 99 -10.84 -1.76 -3.34
N VAL A 100 -11.03 -1.14 -2.18
CA VAL A 100 -10.89 0.30 -1.98
C VAL A 100 -9.68 0.53 -1.10
N ALA A 101 -8.74 1.34 -1.59
CA ALA A 101 -7.56 1.77 -0.85
C ALA A 101 -7.62 3.27 -0.59
N LYS A 102 -7.55 3.67 0.68
CA LYS A 102 -7.33 5.05 1.11
C LYS A 102 -5.85 5.25 1.43
N VAL A 103 -5.20 6.11 0.65
CA VAL A 103 -3.80 6.46 0.84
C VAL A 103 -3.72 7.87 1.44
N THR A 104 -3.05 8.01 2.57
CA THR A 104 -2.83 9.29 3.24
C THR A 104 -1.32 9.55 3.31
N PRO A 105 -0.76 10.42 2.47
CA PRO A 105 0.67 10.71 2.51
C PRO A 105 1.06 11.47 3.76
N ALA A 106 2.31 11.31 4.19
CA ALA A 106 2.89 12.19 5.18
C ALA A 106 3.09 13.58 4.56
N ILE A 107 2.62 14.62 5.24
CA ILE A 107 2.87 16.00 4.83
C ILE A 107 4.32 16.29 5.24
N SER A 108 5.26 16.25 4.30
CA SER A 108 6.53 16.93 4.55
C SER A 108 6.24 18.42 4.47
N ASN A 109 6.77 19.20 5.40
CA ASN A 109 6.79 20.65 5.26
C ASN A 109 7.66 20.95 4.04
N ALA A 110 7.06 20.93 2.85
CA ALA A 110 7.63 21.55 1.67
C ALA A 110 7.62 23.04 1.99
N VAL A 111 8.72 23.53 2.57
CA VAL A 111 8.95 24.96 2.71
C VAL A 111 8.74 25.54 1.30
N PRO A 112 7.72 26.37 1.07
CA PRO A 112 7.64 27.05 -0.21
C PRO A 112 8.90 27.90 -0.29
N ILE A 113 9.82 27.53 -1.18
CA ILE A 113 10.89 28.42 -1.59
C ILE A 113 10.15 29.54 -2.32
N ALA A 114 9.84 30.61 -1.58
CA ALA A 114 9.47 31.88 -2.16
C ALA A 114 10.72 32.39 -2.87
N THR A 115 10.89 31.94 -4.12
CA THR A 115 12.03 32.30 -4.96
C THR A 115 11.96 33.80 -5.25
N TYR A 116 12.81 34.57 -4.57
CA TYR A 116 13.64 35.66 -5.10
C TYR A 116 13.21 36.37 -6.42
N LEU A 117 11.97 36.86 -6.53
CA LEU A 117 11.54 37.70 -7.67
C LEU A 117 10.82 38.99 -7.23
N ALA A 118 11.31 39.61 -6.16
CA ALA A 118 10.98 40.99 -5.79
C ALA A 118 12.29 41.75 -5.51
N GLY A 119 13.09 41.94 -6.55
CA GLY A 119 14.42 42.55 -6.44
C GLY A 119 15.03 42.88 -7.80
N VAL A 120 14.22 43.37 -8.73
CA VAL A 120 14.67 44.13 -9.91
C VAL A 120 13.78 45.37 -9.97
N GLY A 121 14.10 46.33 -9.11
CA GLY A 121 13.55 47.68 -9.09
C GLY A 121 14.71 48.65 -9.04
#